data_AF-A0A382J8K6-F1
#
_entry.id   AF-A0A382J8K6-F1
#
_cell.length_a   1.000
_cell.length_b   1.000
_cell.length_c   1.000
_cell.angle_alpha   90.00
_cell.angle_beta   90.00
_cell.angle_gamma   90.00
#
_symmetry.space_group_name_H-M   'P 1'
#
loop_
_entity.id
_entity.type
_entity.pdbx_description
1 polymer ?
#
loop_
_entity_poly.entity_id
_entity_poly.type
_entity_poly.pdbx_seq_one_letter_code
_entity_poly.pdbx_strand_id
1 'polypeptide(L)'
;MILFTSCTKDVTGTTGVFTNPLDPETAVDIGFETPAVVFFPATASTSVGGGVTLDIHAMDVDSIAGSHIQVSYNKTKLSLLSLSPGSFYEGAPEMLFYYEDDTDLGLIDIYSGFLGVDSASVSGTGQLASMVFTTISAGVSTV
;
A
#
# COMPACT_ATOMS: atom_id res chain seq x y z
N MET A 1 19.37 -1.42 -41.31
CA MET A 1 18.88 -1.91 -40.00
C MET A 1 18.97 -0.75 -39.04
N ILE A 2 17.83 -0.13 -38.71
CA ILE A 2 17.78 0.98 -37.77
C ILE A 2 17.50 0.37 -36.40
N LEU A 3 18.49 0.47 -35.51
CA LEU A 3 18.39 0.01 -34.14
C LEU A 3 18.01 1.23 -33.28
N PHE A 4 16.77 1.28 -32.80
CA PHE A 4 16.35 2.26 -31.80
C PHE A 4 16.67 1.69 -30.41
N THR A 5 17.81 2.05 -29.84
CA THR A 5 18.08 1.87 -28.40
C THR A 5 17.93 3.22 -27.72
N SER A 6 16.70 3.57 -27.36
CA SER A 6 16.46 4.70 -26.47
C SER A 6 15.26 4.39 -25.58
N CYS A 7 15.52 3.71 -24.47
CA CYS A 7 14.72 3.93 -23.26
C CYS A 7 15.38 5.11 -22.54
N THR A 8 15.18 6.33 -23.03
CA THR A 8 15.41 7.50 -22.19
C THR A 8 14.36 7.44 -21.09
N LYS A 9 14.80 7.40 -19.82
CA LYS A 9 13.92 7.42 -18.65
C LYS A 9 13.09 8.70 -18.59
N ASP A 10 13.57 9.76 -19.23
CA ASP A 10 12.80 10.97 -19.49
C ASP A 10 11.87 10.79 -20.69
N VAL A 11 10.59 10.54 -20.39
CA VAL A 11 9.50 10.79 -21.33
C VAL A 11 9.13 12.26 -21.22
N THR A 12 9.37 13.03 -22.28
CA THR A 12 9.00 14.44 -22.38
C THR A 12 7.53 14.65 -21.97
N GLY A 13 7.28 15.40 -20.91
CA GLY A 13 5.94 15.68 -20.36
C GLY A 13 5.57 14.93 -19.08
N THR A 14 6.46 14.10 -18.53
CA THR A 14 6.28 13.42 -17.23
C THR A 14 7.00 14.08 -16.05
N THR A 15 7.74 15.16 -16.30
CA THR A 15 8.42 15.94 -15.26
C THR A 15 7.42 16.44 -14.22
N GLY A 16 7.56 15.97 -12.98
CA GLY A 16 6.68 16.34 -11.86
C GLY A 16 5.36 15.57 -11.78
N VAL A 17 5.15 14.54 -12.61
CA VAL A 17 3.96 13.67 -12.53
C VAL A 17 4.10 12.62 -11.44
N PHE A 18 5.32 12.12 -11.23
CA PHE A 18 5.67 11.20 -10.16
C PHE A 18 6.41 11.98 -9.08
N THR A 19 5.68 12.50 -8.10
CA THR A 19 6.25 13.29 -6.98
C THR A 19 5.94 12.67 -5.63
N ASN A 20 5.31 11.49 -5.63
CA ASN A 20 5.01 10.79 -4.39
C ASN A 20 6.16 9.81 -4.08
N PRO A 21 6.46 9.57 -2.80
CA PRO A 21 7.56 8.69 -2.40
C PRO A 21 7.47 7.24 -2.89
N LEU A 22 6.31 6.79 -3.40
CA LEU A 22 6.18 5.43 -3.98
C LEU A 22 6.85 5.32 -5.35
N ASP A 23 7.16 6.45 -5.98
CA ASP A 23 7.91 6.46 -7.23
C ASP A 23 9.40 6.16 -6.98
N PRO A 24 9.99 5.13 -7.62
CA PRO A 24 11.37 4.73 -7.36
C PRO A 24 12.41 5.83 -7.59
N GLU A 25 12.21 6.71 -8.58
CA GLU A 25 13.15 7.79 -8.86
C GLU A 25 13.04 8.88 -7.79
N THR A 26 11.82 9.28 -7.45
CA THR A 26 11.56 10.22 -6.35
C THR A 26 12.08 9.69 -5.01
N ALA A 27 11.89 8.41 -4.72
CA ALA A 27 12.37 7.76 -3.50
C ALA A 27 13.89 7.89 -3.35
N VAL A 28 14.66 7.66 -4.43
CA VAL A 28 16.11 7.84 -4.44
C VAL A 28 16.48 9.31 -4.23
N ASP A 29 15.81 10.24 -4.93
CA ASP A 29 16.11 11.67 -4.86
C ASP A 29 15.89 12.27 -3.46
N ILE A 30 14.87 11.80 -2.73
CA ILE A 30 14.59 12.24 -1.36
C ILE A 30 15.32 11.42 -0.30
N GLY A 31 16.10 10.40 -0.69
CA GLY A 31 16.80 9.50 0.23
C GLY A 31 15.86 8.63 1.06
N PHE A 32 14.75 8.19 0.47
CA PHE A 32 13.83 7.25 1.09
C PHE A 32 14.43 5.84 1.09
N GLU A 33 14.54 5.23 2.26
CA GLU A 33 15.15 3.90 2.43
C GLU A 33 14.17 2.79 2.00
N THR A 34 14.65 1.87 1.16
CA THR A 34 13.94 0.64 0.75
C THR A 34 14.76 -0.60 1.10
N PRO A 35 14.16 -1.79 1.33
CA PRO A 35 12.73 -2.10 1.22
C PRO A 35 11.89 -1.50 2.34
N ALA A 36 10.64 -1.14 2.05
CA ALA A 36 9.74 -0.52 3.02
C ALA A 36 8.27 -0.91 2.82
N VAL A 37 7.46 -0.68 3.87
CA VAL A 37 6.00 -0.72 3.82
C VAL A 37 5.47 0.65 4.24
N VAL A 38 4.56 1.22 3.45
CA VAL A 38 4.12 2.61 3.63
C VAL A 38 2.62 2.76 3.42
N PHE A 39 2.05 3.81 4.02
CA PHE A 39 0.68 4.25 3.78
C PHE A 39 0.62 5.37 2.75
N PHE A 40 -0.39 5.34 1.88
CA PHE A 40 -0.69 6.41 0.94
C PHE A 40 -2.20 6.70 0.87
N PRO A 41 -2.64 7.97 0.86
CA PRO A 41 -1.83 9.17 1.06
C PRO A 41 -1.29 9.25 2.49
N ALA A 42 -0.18 9.98 2.67
CA ALA A 42 0.43 10.20 4.00
C ALA A 42 -0.48 11.00 4.95
N THR A 43 -1.38 11.82 4.40
CA THR A 43 -2.38 12.59 5.13
C THR A 43 -3.66 12.67 4.31
N ALA A 44 -4.81 12.60 4.99
CA ALA A 44 -6.11 12.84 4.38
C ALA A 44 -7.00 13.63 5.33
N SER A 45 -7.98 14.36 4.80
CA SER A 45 -8.94 15.12 5.57
C SER A 45 -10.36 14.89 5.05
N THR A 46 -11.33 14.84 5.96
CA THR A 46 -12.74 14.63 5.64
C THR A 46 -13.62 15.26 6.74
N SER A 47 -14.93 15.32 6.52
CA SER A 47 -15.90 15.68 7.55
C SER A 47 -16.23 14.49 8.45
N VAL A 48 -16.69 14.74 9.69
CA VAL A 48 -17.21 13.68 10.57
C VAL A 48 -18.31 12.88 9.86
N GLY A 49 -18.24 11.55 9.94
CA GLY A 49 -19.10 10.61 9.19
C GLY A 49 -18.64 10.38 7.74
N GLY A 50 -17.62 11.10 7.27
CA GLY A 50 -17.01 10.92 5.96
C GLY A 50 -16.02 9.76 5.93
N GLY A 51 -15.77 9.24 4.72
CA GLY A 51 -14.80 8.19 4.43
C GLY A 51 -13.40 8.74 4.16
N VAL A 52 -12.39 7.96 4.55
CA VAL A 52 -10.97 8.17 4.22
C VAL A 52 -10.40 6.86 3.69
N THR A 53 -9.80 6.90 2.51
CA THR A 53 -9.07 5.75 1.95
C THR A 53 -7.59 5.87 2.31
N LEU A 54 -7.02 4.76 2.79
CA LEU A 54 -5.58 4.58 3.04
C LEU A 54 -5.14 3.27 2.39
N ASP A 55 -4.19 3.36 1.49
CA ASP A 55 -3.57 2.25 0.79
C ASP A 55 -2.26 1.87 1.48
N ILE A 56 -1.97 0.57 1.53
CA ILE A 56 -0.70 0.05 2.04
C ILE A 56 0.11 -0.43 0.84
N HIS A 57 1.36 0.01 0.74
CA HIS A 57 2.26 -0.35 -0.35
C HIS A 57 3.53 -1.02 0.15
N ALA A 58 4.00 -2.05 -0.56
CA ALA A 58 5.36 -2.53 -0.50
C ALA A 58 6.23 -1.70 -1.45
N MET A 59 7.46 -1.40 -1.04
CA MET A 59 8.44 -0.67 -1.85
C MET A 59 9.73 -1.47 -1.98
N ASP A 60 10.12 -1.74 -3.23
CA ASP A 60 11.36 -2.41 -3.63
C ASP A 60 11.68 -3.65 -2.77
N VAL A 61 10.65 -4.45 -2.51
CA VAL A 61 10.80 -5.72 -1.79
C VAL A 61 11.31 -6.78 -2.75
N ASP A 62 12.10 -7.73 -2.24
CA ASP A 62 12.61 -8.82 -3.06
C ASP A 62 12.03 -10.16 -2.61
N SER A 63 11.47 -10.89 -3.59
CA SER A 63 11.15 -12.31 -3.51
C SER A 63 10.26 -12.66 -2.32
N ILE A 64 9.21 -11.87 -2.08
CA ILE A 64 8.25 -12.14 -1.01
C ILE A 64 7.11 -13.04 -1.49
N ALA A 65 6.76 -14.03 -0.67
CA ALA A 65 5.68 -14.98 -0.94
C ALA A 65 4.36 -14.62 -0.23
N GLY A 66 4.43 -13.69 0.73
CA GLY A 66 3.30 -13.25 1.54
C GLY A 66 3.72 -12.20 2.56
N SER A 67 2.73 -11.65 3.27
CA SER A 67 2.93 -10.65 4.31
C SER A 67 1.89 -10.80 5.42
N HIS A 68 2.33 -10.44 6.64
CA HIS A 68 1.47 -10.10 7.75
C HIS A 68 1.71 -8.62 8.09
N ILE A 69 0.64 -7.85 8.16
CA ILE A 69 0.67 -6.42 8.44
C ILE A 69 -0.30 -6.16 9.57
N GLN A 70 0.20 -5.56 10.66
CA GLN A 70 -0.64 -5.11 11.76
C GLN A 70 -0.77 -3.59 11.69
N VAL A 71 -2.00 -3.10 11.70
CA VAL A 71 -2.34 -1.68 11.62
C VAL A 71 -3.04 -1.27 12.90
N SER A 72 -2.49 -0.30 13.60
CA SER A 72 -3.17 0.33 14.72
C SER A 72 -4.02 1.50 14.25
N TYR A 73 -5.16 1.76 14.85
CA TYR A 73 -5.93 2.97 14.58
C TYR A 73 -6.59 3.51 15.83
N ASN A 74 -6.84 4.83 15.84
CA ASN A 74 -7.60 5.42 16.94
C ASN A 74 -9.09 5.07 16.83
N LYS A 75 -9.50 3.98 17.48
CA LYS A 75 -10.90 3.49 17.55
C LYS A 75 -11.92 4.49 18.11
N THR A 76 -11.49 5.58 18.77
CA THR A 76 -12.39 6.64 19.24
C THR A 76 -12.70 7.68 18.15
N LYS A 77 -11.96 7.64 17.04
CA LYS A 77 -12.05 8.61 15.94
C LYS A 77 -12.30 7.96 14.59
N LEU A 78 -11.88 6.71 14.40
CA LEU A 78 -11.99 5.97 13.14
C LEU A 78 -12.64 4.62 13.40
N SER A 79 -13.42 4.15 12.43
CA SER A 79 -13.92 2.78 12.33
C SER A 79 -13.56 2.25 10.95
N LEU A 80 -13.04 1.03 10.86
CA LEU A 80 -12.86 0.39 9.56
C LEU A 80 -14.24 0.17 8.92
N LEU A 81 -14.40 0.61 7.67
CA LEU A 81 -15.61 0.40 6.87
C LEU A 81 -15.43 -0.79 5.93
N SER A 82 -14.27 -0.87 5.28
CA SER A 82 -13.94 -1.96 4.37
C SER A 82 -12.43 -2.10 4.20
N LEU A 83 -12.01 -3.31 3.87
CA LEU A 83 -10.63 -3.64 3.54
C LEU A 83 -10.63 -4.58 2.34
N SER A 84 -9.84 -4.25 1.32
CA SER A 84 -9.72 -5.04 0.08
C SER A 84 -8.26 -5.37 -0.25
N PRO A 85 -8.00 -6.50 -0.94
CA PRO A 85 -6.66 -6.81 -1.44
C PRO A 85 -6.17 -5.76 -2.42
N GLY A 86 -4.88 -5.49 -2.38
CA GLY A 86 -4.18 -4.74 -3.42
C GLY A 86 -3.63 -5.68 -4.51
N SER A 87 -3.09 -5.08 -5.57
CA SER A 87 -2.66 -5.82 -6.76
C SER A 87 -1.33 -6.56 -6.63
N PHE A 88 -0.59 -6.40 -5.53
CA PHE A 88 0.78 -6.91 -5.41
C PHE A 88 0.91 -8.43 -5.58
N TYR A 89 -0.11 -9.18 -5.17
CA TYR A 89 -0.15 -10.65 -5.29
C TYR A 89 -1.06 -11.16 -6.42
N GLU A 90 -1.60 -10.29 -7.29
CA GLU A 90 -2.57 -10.67 -8.35
C GLU A 90 -2.01 -11.64 -9.40
N GLY A 91 -0.69 -11.74 -9.53
CA GLY A 91 -0.04 -12.62 -10.52
C GLY A 91 -0.21 -14.12 -10.26
N ALA A 92 -0.81 -14.52 -9.13
CA ALA A 92 -0.98 -15.92 -8.78
C ALA A 92 -2.39 -16.47 -9.04
N PRO A 93 -2.49 -17.74 -9.46
CA PRO A 93 -3.77 -18.41 -9.68
C PRO A 93 -4.57 -18.60 -8.39
N GLU A 94 -3.90 -18.75 -7.25
CA GLU A 94 -4.52 -18.85 -5.92
C GLU A 94 -3.75 -17.96 -4.93
N MET A 95 -4.48 -17.04 -4.29
CA MET A 95 -3.95 -16.15 -3.27
C MET A 95 -4.78 -16.20 -1.99
N LEU A 96 -4.10 -16.13 -0.85
CA LEU A 96 -4.70 -15.84 0.44
C LEU A 96 -4.85 -14.32 0.58
N PHE A 97 -6.04 -13.90 0.98
CA PHE A 97 -6.25 -12.58 1.56
C PHE A 97 -7.25 -12.70 2.70
N TYR A 98 -6.82 -12.39 3.91
CA TYR A 98 -7.62 -12.49 5.11
C TYR A 98 -7.27 -11.36 6.06
N TYR A 99 -8.25 -10.83 6.79
CA TYR A 99 -8.01 -9.86 7.84
C TYR A 99 -8.93 -10.06 9.03
N GLU A 100 -8.47 -9.60 10.18
CA GLU A 100 -9.21 -9.54 11.43
C GLU A 100 -9.13 -8.10 11.97
N ASP A 101 -10.27 -7.53 12.38
CA ASP A 101 -10.36 -6.19 12.98
C ASP A 101 -10.80 -6.34 14.44
N ASP A 102 -9.84 -6.22 15.36
CA ASP A 102 -10.10 -6.11 16.79
C ASP A 102 -10.47 -4.66 17.12
N THR A 103 -11.76 -4.37 17.01
CA THR A 103 -12.32 -3.04 17.32
C THR A 103 -12.18 -2.63 18.79
N ASP A 104 -11.99 -3.61 19.70
CA ASP A 104 -11.76 -3.37 21.11
C ASP A 104 -10.32 -2.94 21.40
N LEU A 105 -9.37 -3.27 20.53
CA LEU A 105 -7.98 -2.79 20.62
C LEU A 105 -7.66 -1.67 19.61
N GLY A 106 -8.47 -1.54 18.56
CA GLY A 106 -8.14 -0.68 17.42
C GLY A 106 -6.95 -1.24 16.64
N LEU A 107 -6.94 -2.56 16.42
CA LEU A 107 -5.88 -3.28 15.72
C LEU A 107 -6.48 -4.10 14.58
N ILE A 108 -5.88 -3.99 13.40
CA ILE A 108 -6.24 -4.78 12.22
C ILE A 108 -5.04 -5.64 11.86
N ASP A 109 -5.23 -6.96 11.78
CA ASP A 109 -4.24 -7.89 11.27
C ASP A 109 -4.62 -8.28 9.84
N ILE A 110 -3.70 -8.11 8.89
CA ILE A 110 -3.89 -8.40 7.47
C ILE A 110 -2.88 -9.47 7.07
N TYR A 111 -3.39 -10.56 6.48
CA TYR A 111 -2.61 -11.68 5.99
C TYR A 111 -2.83 -11.83 4.49
N SER A 112 -1.73 -11.87 3.74
CA SER A 112 -1.79 -12.08 2.29
C SER A 112 -0.62 -12.92 1.80
N GLY A 113 -0.79 -13.62 0.68
CA GLY A 113 0.29 -14.39 0.06
C GLY A 113 -0.20 -15.46 -0.89
N PHE A 114 0.74 -16.18 -1.49
CA PHE A 114 0.45 -17.24 -2.44
C PHE A 114 0.02 -18.54 -1.74
N LEU A 115 -0.95 -19.25 -2.33
CA LEU A 115 -1.38 -20.58 -1.89
C LEU A 115 -1.02 -21.64 -2.93
N GLY A 116 -0.59 -22.82 -2.47
CA GLY A 116 -0.52 -24.03 -3.30
C GLY A 116 0.56 -24.07 -4.40
N VAL A 117 1.40 -23.03 -4.52
CA VAL A 117 2.49 -22.96 -5.50
C VAL A 117 3.84 -22.95 -4.80
N ASP A 118 4.60 -24.03 -4.93
CA ASP A 118 5.97 -24.09 -4.41
C ASP A 118 6.83 -23.01 -5.10
N SER A 119 7.55 -22.21 -4.28
CA SER A 119 8.49 -21.18 -4.73
C SER A 119 7.88 -19.98 -5.48
N ALA A 120 6.59 -19.69 -5.33
CA ALA A 120 6.04 -18.44 -5.84
C ALA A 120 6.51 -17.25 -5.00
N SER A 121 6.99 -16.21 -5.67
CA SER A 121 7.41 -14.97 -5.05
C SER A 121 7.17 -13.80 -6.01
N VAL A 122 7.00 -12.61 -5.45
CA VAL A 122 6.91 -11.36 -6.19
C VAL A 122 7.93 -10.37 -5.62
N SER A 123 8.55 -9.59 -6.49
CA SER A 123 9.48 -8.51 -6.15
C SER A 123 8.97 -7.18 -6.72
N GLY A 124 9.44 -6.07 -6.16
CA GLY A 124 9.20 -4.72 -6.65
C GLY A 124 8.34 -3.88 -5.72
N THR A 125 7.65 -2.90 -6.29
CA THR A 125 6.80 -1.94 -5.59
C THR A 125 5.35 -2.10 -6.01
N GLY A 126 4.42 -2.09 -5.07
CA GLY A 126 2.99 -2.13 -5.38
C GLY A 126 2.07 -2.19 -4.17
N GLN A 127 0.76 -2.21 -4.42
CA GLN A 127 -0.26 -2.09 -3.38
C GLN A 127 -0.55 -3.45 -2.73
N LEU A 128 -0.40 -3.54 -1.42
CA LEU A 128 -0.69 -4.72 -0.60
C LEU A 128 -2.17 -4.79 -0.22
N ALA A 129 -2.76 -3.65 0.18
CA ALA A 129 -4.16 -3.56 0.61
C ALA A 129 -4.70 -2.14 0.45
N SER A 130 -6.02 -2.00 0.42
CA SER A 130 -6.72 -0.72 0.52
C SER A 130 -7.71 -0.76 1.67
N MET A 131 -7.66 0.23 2.55
CA MET A 131 -8.55 0.38 3.69
C MET A 131 -9.41 1.63 3.51
N VAL A 132 -10.68 1.52 3.85
CA VAL A 132 -11.57 2.68 3.97
C VAL A 132 -12.00 2.79 5.42
N PHE A 133 -11.66 3.91 6.06
CA PHE A 133 -12.14 4.26 7.39
C PHE A 133 -13.28 5.25 7.30
N THR A 134 -14.25 5.13 8.22
CA THR A 134 -15.23 6.19 8.48
C THR A 134 -14.83 6.95 9.74
N THR A 135 -14.96 8.27 9.69
CA THR A 135 -14.67 9.15 10.85
C THR A 135 -15.83 9.20 11.83
N ILE A 136 -15.55 8.95 13.11
CA ILE A 136 -16.54 8.91 14.20
C ILE A 136 -16.62 10.27 14.91
N SER A 137 -15.48 10.93 15.11
CA SER A 137 -15.40 12.20 15.84
C SER A 137 -14.40 13.17 15.21
N ALA A 138 -14.58 14.46 15.47
CA ALA A 138 -13.74 15.51 14.91
C ALA A 138 -12.32 15.53 15.53
N GLY A 139 -11.36 16.01 14.73
CA GLY A 139 -9.98 16.28 15.17
C GLY A 139 -8.95 15.48 14.37
N VAL A 140 -7.73 15.43 14.90
CA VAL A 140 -6.60 14.71 14.27
C VAL A 140 -6.52 13.29 14.79
N SER A 141 -6.25 12.34 13.91
CA SER A 141 -6.05 10.92 14.22
C SER A 141 -4.83 10.39 13.48
N THR A 142 -4.25 9.30 13.99
CA THR A 142 -3.20 8.52 13.32
C THR A 142 -3.68 7.09 13.13
N VAL A 143 -3.11 6.46 12.12
CA VAL A 143 -3.16 5.02 11.81
C VAL A 143 -1.69 4.57 11.79
#